data_AF-A0A7X4BEK9-F1
#
_entry.id   AF-A0A7X4BEK9-F1
#
_cell.length_a   1.000
_cell.length_b   1.000
_cell.length_c   1.000
_cell.angle_alpha   90.00
_cell.angle_beta   90.00
_cell.angle_gamma   90.00
#
_symmetry.space_group_name_H-M   'P 1'
#
loop_
_entity.id
_entity.type
_entity.pdbx_description
1 polymer ?
#
loop_
_entity_poly.entity_id
_entity_poly.type
_entity_poly.pdbx_seq_one_letter_code
_entity_poly.pdbx_strand_id
1 'polypeptide(L)'
;MGAERVEEAIELEGATGEEDAGEDTDPVQEAGRMDPHATPDDGPGMAGVPALPPGTVAYRSGMTLEDMERDVIAAVLDSVEWNRRQAAEILGIGERTLYRKVRKYGLEEEVVRNI
;
A
#
# COMPACT_ATOMS: atom_id res chain seq x y z
N MET A 1 16.43 55.19 -29.50
CA MET A 1 15.20 54.40 -29.40
C MET A 1 15.59 53.03 -28.88
N GLY A 2 15.31 52.59 -27.68
CA GLY A 2 14.63 53.15 -26.53
C GLY A 2 14.91 52.11 -25.43
N ALA A 3 15.36 52.56 -24.27
CA ALA A 3 15.55 51.74 -23.10
C ALA A 3 14.32 51.90 -22.21
N GLU A 4 13.66 50.80 -21.88
CA GLU A 4 12.65 50.67 -20.82
C GLU A 4 12.91 49.25 -20.27
N ARG A 5 13.46 48.93 -19.08
CA ARG A 5 13.38 49.53 -17.72
C ARG A 5 11.92 49.83 -17.38
N VAL A 6 11.27 49.26 -16.37
CA VAL A 6 11.66 48.54 -15.14
C VAL A 6 10.38 47.77 -14.69
N GLU A 7 10.40 46.75 -13.84
CA GLU A 7 10.29 46.78 -12.35
C GLU A 7 9.30 45.62 -12.05
N GLU A 8 9.62 44.66 -11.18
CA GLU A 8 9.30 44.69 -9.74
C GLU A 8 7.76 44.59 -9.52
N ALA A 9 7.20 43.75 -8.66
CA ALA A 9 7.61 43.44 -7.31
C ALA A 9 6.98 42.12 -6.83
N ILE A 10 7.72 41.45 -5.96
CA ILE A 10 7.21 40.50 -4.99
C ILE A 10 6.70 41.34 -3.82
N GLU A 11 5.41 41.28 -3.50
CA GLU A 11 4.89 41.84 -2.25
C GLU A 11 4.30 40.72 -1.39
N LEU A 12 5.03 40.47 -0.31
CA LEU A 12 4.56 39.87 0.93
C LEU A 12 3.76 40.91 1.74
N GLU A 13 3.21 40.46 2.86
CA GLU A 13 2.47 41.17 3.93
C GLU A 13 0.94 41.06 3.79
N GLY A 14 0.16 40.75 4.82
CA GLY A 14 0.41 40.76 6.25
C GLY A 14 -0.83 41.37 6.93
N ALA A 15 -1.34 40.68 7.95
CA ALA A 15 -2.16 41.18 9.07
C ALA A 15 -3.40 42.06 8.75
N THR A 16 -4.61 41.71 9.17
CA THR A 16 -5.25 42.04 10.47
C THR A 16 -6.75 41.74 10.23
N GLY A 17 -7.55 41.17 11.13
CA GLY A 17 -7.91 41.70 12.44
C GLY A 17 -9.28 42.41 12.34
N GLU A 18 -10.38 41.65 12.33
CA GLU A 18 -11.74 42.15 12.57
C GLU A 18 -12.50 41.13 13.44
N GLU A 19 -12.22 41.25 14.73
CA GLU A 19 -13.13 41.15 15.87
C GLU A 19 -14.62 41.27 15.54
N ASP A 20 -15.35 40.15 15.65
CA ASP A 20 -16.82 40.13 15.71
C ASP A 20 -17.28 40.05 17.17
N ALA A 21 -18.27 40.89 17.46
CA ALA A 21 -18.75 41.23 18.78
C ALA A 21 -19.52 40.08 19.44
N GLY A 22 -19.53 40.11 20.77
CA GLY A 22 -20.08 39.05 21.60
C GLY A 22 -21.56 38.78 21.40
N GLU A 23 -21.93 37.54 21.72
CA GLU A 23 -23.26 37.23 22.20
C GLU A 23 -23.13 36.63 23.61
N ASP A 24 -23.47 37.46 24.59
CA ASP A 24 -23.71 37.07 25.97
C ASP A 24 -24.93 36.13 26.01
N THR A 25 -24.71 34.84 26.20
CA THR A 25 -25.74 33.95 26.76
C THR A 25 -25.17 33.11 27.90
N ASP A 26 -25.40 33.60 29.12
CA ASP A 26 -25.36 32.94 30.42
C ASP A 26 -26.31 31.70 30.48
N PRO A 27 -26.25 30.82 31.50
CA PRO A 27 -25.19 29.87 31.83
C PRO A 27 -25.73 28.41 31.97
N VAL A 28 -24.80 27.48 32.17
CA VAL A 28 -24.89 26.14 32.79
C VAL A 28 -26.26 25.70 33.33
N GLN A 29 -26.74 24.53 32.88
CA GLN A 29 -27.09 23.34 33.72
C GLN A 29 -28.02 22.37 32.98
N GLU A 30 -27.51 21.18 32.60
CA GLU A 30 -28.11 19.92 33.07
C GLU A 30 -27.09 18.78 32.84
N ALA A 31 -26.62 18.22 33.94
CA ALA A 31 -25.71 17.09 33.96
C ALA A 31 -26.44 15.83 33.46
N GLY A 32 -26.33 15.54 32.16
CA GLY A 32 -26.50 14.20 31.64
C GLY A 32 -25.38 13.32 32.23
N ARG A 33 -25.74 12.45 33.17
CA ARG A 33 -24.83 11.42 33.72
C ARG A 33 -24.27 10.60 32.56
N MET A 34 -23.02 10.84 32.18
CA MET A 34 -22.28 9.93 31.30
C MET A 34 -21.81 8.77 32.18
N ASP A 35 -22.39 7.60 32.01
CA ASP A 35 -21.93 6.37 32.64
C ASP A 35 -20.47 6.09 32.20
N PRO A 36 -19.47 6.07 33.10
CA PRO A 36 -18.07 5.90 32.72
C PRO A 36 -17.69 4.44 32.39
N HIS A 37 -18.67 3.56 32.18
CA HIS A 37 -18.44 2.14 31.88
C HIS A 37 -18.94 1.68 30.51
N ALA A 38 -19.21 2.61 29.58
CA ALA A 38 -19.20 2.25 28.17
C ALA A 38 -17.74 2.04 27.76
N THR A 39 -17.22 0.82 27.91
CA THR A 39 -16.08 0.39 27.11
C THR A 39 -16.49 0.52 25.65
N PRO A 40 -15.79 1.29 24.81
CA PRO A 40 -15.87 1.06 23.38
C PRO A 40 -15.14 -0.26 23.12
N ASP A 41 -15.82 -1.38 23.41
CA ASP A 41 -15.51 -2.69 22.83
C ASP A 41 -16.10 -2.75 21.43
N ASP A 42 -15.71 -1.77 20.62
CA ASP A 42 -15.85 -1.75 19.18
C ASP A 42 -14.56 -1.10 18.68
N GLY A 43 -13.45 -1.81 18.92
CA GLY A 43 -12.22 -1.55 18.19
C GLY A 43 -12.56 -1.48 16.70
N PRO A 44 -11.92 -0.59 15.91
CA PRO A 44 -12.28 -0.40 14.52
C PRO A 44 -12.28 -1.77 13.84
N GLY A 45 -13.48 -2.22 13.47
CA GLY A 45 -13.66 -3.48 12.78
C GLY A 45 -12.66 -3.50 11.64
N MET A 46 -11.85 -4.55 11.60
CA MET A 46 -10.87 -4.78 10.55
C MET A 46 -11.65 -4.78 9.23
N ALA A 47 -11.77 -3.59 8.63
CA ALA A 47 -12.46 -3.39 7.38
C ALA A 47 -11.82 -4.37 6.40
N GLY A 48 -12.64 -5.28 5.89
CA GLY A 48 -12.20 -6.50 5.23
C GLY A 48 -11.05 -6.21 4.29
N VAL A 49 -9.91 -6.86 4.54
CA VAL A 49 -8.81 -6.85 3.58
C VAL A 49 -9.41 -7.34 2.26
N PRO A 50 -9.40 -6.53 1.19
CA PRO A 50 -9.96 -6.99 -0.08
C PRO A 50 -9.20 -8.25 -0.48
N ALA A 51 -9.95 -9.33 -0.76
CA ALA A 51 -9.35 -10.56 -1.24
C ALA A 51 -8.57 -10.23 -2.51
N LEU A 52 -7.25 -10.36 -2.44
CA LEU A 52 -6.38 -10.12 -3.58
C LEU A 52 -6.75 -11.10 -4.70
N PRO A 53 -6.66 -10.67 -5.97
CA PRO A 53 -6.93 -11.57 -7.08
C PRO A 53 -5.98 -12.78 -7.03
N PRO A 54 -6.44 -13.97 -7.47
CA PRO A 54 -5.57 -15.15 -7.54
C PRO A 54 -4.36 -14.86 -8.42
N GLY A 55 -3.19 -15.34 -8.01
CA GLY A 55 -1.91 -15.06 -8.69
C GLY A 55 -1.25 -13.73 -8.31
N THR A 56 -1.74 -13.04 -7.27
CA THR A 56 -1.06 -11.84 -6.76
C THR A 56 0.18 -12.21 -5.95
N VAL A 57 1.33 -11.64 -6.31
CA VAL A 57 2.55 -11.71 -5.50
C VAL A 57 2.69 -10.41 -4.70
N ALA A 58 2.70 -10.52 -3.36
CA ALA A 58 2.78 -9.37 -2.48
C ALA A 58 4.23 -8.94 -2.25
N TYR A 59 4.58 -7.71 -2.65
CA TYR A 59 5.87 -7.11 -2.32
C TYR A 59 5.89 -6.57 -0.88
N ARG A 60 6.96 -6.84 -0.14
CA ARG A 60 7.21 -6.26 1.18
C ARG A 60 8.57 -5.56 1.20
N SER A 61 8.63 -4.37 1.78
CA SER A 61 9.90 -3.67 2.01
C SER A 61 10.87 -4.56 2.79
N GLY A 62 12.11 -4.67 2.32
CA GLY A 62 13.13 -5.54 2.90
C GLY A 62 13.27 -6.91 2.22
N MET A 63 12.34 -7.31 1.34
CA MET A 63 12.53 -8.50 0.49
C MET A 63 13.70 -8.29 -0.47
N THR A 64 14.52 -9.33 -0.62
CA THR A 64 15.58 -9.33 -1.63
C THR A 64 14.98 -9.54 -3.02
N LEU A 65 15.74 -9.20 -4.06
CA LEU A 65 15.35 -9.53 -5.43
C LEU A 65 15.23 -11.05 -5.64
N GLU A 66 16.03 -11.83 -4.92
CA GLU A 66 15.99 -13.28 -4.96
C GLU A 66 14.69 -13.83 -4.36
N ASP A 67 14.22 -13.26 -3.25
CA ASP A 67 12.93 -13.64 -2.66
C ASP A 67 11.77 -13.30 -3.60
N MET A 68 11.75 -12.08 -4.15
CA MET A 68 10.73 -11.70 -5.13
C MET A 68 10.74 -12.62 -6.35
N GLU A 69 11.92 -12.92 -6.88
CA GLU A 69 12.06 -13.80 -8.03
C GLU A 69 11.55 -15.22 -7.72
N ARG A 70 11.87 -15.77 -6.56
CA ARG A 70 11.36 -17.08 -6.13
C ARG A 70 9.83 -17.10 -6.11
N ASP A 71 9.23 -16.11 -5.46
CA ASP A 71 7.78 -16.06 -5.28
C ASP A 71 7.05 -15.84 -6.62
N VAL A 72 7.60 -15.01 -7.51
CA VAL A 72 7.07 -14.82 -8.88
C VAL A 72 7.16 -16.10 -9.71
N ILE A 73 8.30 -16.80 -9.66
CA ILE A 73 8.48 -18.04 -10.40
C ILE A 73 7.49 -19.11 -9.91
N ALA A 74 7.33 -19.25 -8.60
CA ALA A 74 6.38 -20.20 -8.01
C ALA A 74 4.94 -19.89 -8.45
N ALA A 75 4.50 -18.64 -8.31
CA ALA A 75 3.15 -18.22 -8.68
C ALA A 75 2.83 -18.49 -10.17
N VAL A 76 3.79 -18.21 -11.07
CA VAL A 76 3.59 -18.49 -12.49
C VAL A 76 3.54 -19.99 -12.77
N LEU A 77 4.42 -20.79 -12.17
CA LEU A 77 4.41 -22.24 -12.33
C LEU A 77 3.07 -22.85 -11.88
N ASP A 78 2.56 -22.43 -10.74
CA ASP A 78 1.24 -22.87 -10.24
C ASP A 78 0.10 -22.46 -11.19
N SER A 79 0.16 -21.24 -11.74
CA SER A 79 -0.87 -20.74 -12.66
C SER A 79 -0.96 -21.52 -13.98
N VAL A 80 0.09 -22.27 -14.34
CA VAL A 80 0.18 -23.06 -15.58
C VAL A 80 0.34 -24.56 -15.32
N GLU A 81 -0.09 -25.03 -14.14
CA GLU A 81 -0.03 -26.45 -13.76
C GLU A 81 1.37 -27.05 -13.96
N TRP A 82 2.40 -26.29 -13.57
CA TRP A 82 3.81 -26.68 -13.65
C TRP A 82 4.34 -26.94 -15.07
N ASN A 83 3.66 -26.42 -16.09
CA ASN A 83 4.15 -26.41 -17.47
C ASN A 83 5.33 -25.43 -17.63
N ARG A 84 6.55 -25.96 -17.49
CA ARG A 84 7.80 -25.17 -17.55
C ARG A 84 7.98 -24.37 -18.83
N ARG A 85 7.53 -24.88 -19.98
CA ARG A 85 7.64 -24.16 -21.26
C ARG A 85 6.76 -22.92 -21.24
N GLN A 86 5.49 -23.10 -20.87
CA GLN A 86 4.54 -22.00 -20.79
C GLN A 86 4.93 -20.98 -19.71
N ALA A 87 5.41 -21.44 -18.55
CA ALA A 87 5.92 -20.55 -17.50
C ALA A 87 7.13 -19.72 -17.98
N ALA A 88 8.07 -20.33 -18.71
CA ALA A 88 9.23 -19.64 -19.26
C ALA A 88 8.83 -18.58 -20.29
N GLU A 89 7.83 -18.88 -21.14
CA GLU A 89 7.23 -17.92 -22.08
C GLU A 89 6.59 -16.73 -21.35
N ILE A 90 5.78 -16.97 -20.30
CA ILE A 90 5.15 -15.91 -19.50
C ILE A 90 6.19 -15.04 -18.79
N LEU A 91 7.22 -15.67 -18.21
CA LEU A 91 8.29 -14.98 -17.49
C LEU A 91 9.28 -14.26 -18.43
N GLY A 92 9.21 -14.50 -19.75
CA GLY A 92 10.15 -13.92 -20.71
C GLY A 92 11.59 -14.41 -20.56
N ILE A 93 11.80 -15.64 -20.06
CA ILE A 93 13.12 -16.24 -19.87
C ILE A 93 13.24 -17.56 -20.64
N GLY A 94 14.48 -18.01 -20.89
CA GLY A 94 14.70 -19.33 -21.50
C GLY A 94 14.36 -20.47 -20.53
N GLU A 95 13.83 -21.58 -21.05
CA GLU A 95 13.48 -22.78 -20.26
C GLU A 95 14.65 -23.29 -19.40
N ARG A 96 15.87 -23.28 -19.94
CA ARG A 96 17.09 -23.68 -19.20
C ARG A 96 17.36 -22.75 -18.01
N THR A 97 17.05 -21.47 -18.15
CA THR A 97 17.19 -20.48 -17.06
C THR A 97 16.13 -20.74 -15.99
N LEU A 98 14.87 -20.94 -16.40
CA LEU A 98 13.79 -21.30 -15.47
C LEU A 98 14.13 -22.57 -14.69
N TYR A 99 14.54 -23.63 -15.38
CA TYR A 99 14.95 -24.89 -14.75
C TYR A 99 16.05 -24.70 -13.70
N ARG A 100 17.08 -23.89 -14.01
CA ARG A 100 18.15 -23.59 -13.05
C ARG A 100 17.62 -22.85 -11.82
N LYS A 101 16.70 -21.90 -11.99
CA LYS A 101 16.11 -21.12 -10.88
C LYS A 101 15.20 -21.99 -10.02
N VAL A 102 14.34 -22.80 -10.65
CA VAL A 102 13.49 -23.79 -9.98
C VAL A 102 14.31 -24.71 -9.07
N ARG A 103 15.43 -25.24 -9.58
CA ARG A 103 16.35 -26.05 -8.77
C ARG A 103 17.07 -25.26 -7.68
N LYS A 104 17.55 -24.06 -8.00
CA LYS A 104 18.24 -23.18 -7.04
C LYS A 104 17.34 -22.86 -5.85
N TYR A 105 16.04 -22.67 -6.10
CA TYR A 105 15.06 -22.29 -5.08
C TYR A 105 14.32 -23.46 -4.44
N GLY A 106 14.57 -24.71 -4.87
CA GLY A 106 13.95 -25.90 -4.29
C GLY A 106 12.45 -26.04 -4.59
N LEU A 107 11.94 -25.35 -5.62
CA LEU A 107 10.51 -25.31 -5.94
C LEU A 107 9.96 -26.68 -6.41
N GLU A 108 10.80 -27.58 -6.91
CA GLU A 108 10.41 -28.96 -7.29
C GLU A 108 9.91 -29.79 -6.10
N GLU A 109 10.40 -29.51 -4.89
CA GLU A 109 10.13 -30.32 -3.69
C GLU A 109 8.88 -29.85 -2.93
N GLU A 110 8.51 -28.58 -3.10
CA GLU A 110 7.36 -27.96 -2.44
C GLU A 110 6.03 -28.54 -2.94
N VAL A 111 5.94 -28.86 -4.24
CA VAL A 111 4.78 -29.54 -4.84
C VAL A 111 4.52 -30.89 -4.18
N VAL A 112 5.58 -31.66 -3.91
CA VAL A 112 5.45 -33.01 -3.35
C VAL A 112 4.96 -32.98 -1.90
N ARG A 113 5.17 -31.87 -1.18
CA ARG A 113 4.69 -31.70 0.20
C ARG A 113 3.22 -31.28 0.30
N ASN A 114 2.65 -30.76 -0.78
CA ASN A 114 1.27 -30.25 -0.83
C ASN A 114 0.24 -31.24 -1.41
N ILE A 115 0.66 -32.47 -1.75
CA ILE A 115 -0.19 -33.57 -2.24
C ILE A 115 -0.33 -34.63 -1.14
#